data_AF-A0A8H6LVH2-F1
#
_entry.id   AF-A0A8H6LVH2-F1
#
_cell.length_a   1.000
_cell.length_b   1.000
_cell.length_c   1.000
_cell.angle_alpha   90.00
_cell.angle_beta   90.00
_cell.angle_gamma   90.00
#
_symmetry.space_group_name_H-M   'P 1'
#
loop_
_entity.id
_entity.type
_entity.pdbx_description
1 polymer ?
#
loop_
_entity_poly.entity_id
_entity_poly.type
_entity_poly.pdbx_seq_one_letter_code
_entity_poly.pdbx_strand_id
1 'polypeptide(L)'
;RHGSIDYWRVSLANKLPGGRALREDRSLNPKKIITLPRDEESPRCVIEKDWQEGAYKISLTPELPNNTWKIESQPQHGKSTYT
;
A
#
# COMPACT_ATOMS: atom_id res chain seq x y z
N ARG A 1 2.51 -15.04 -16.76
CA ARG A 1 1.73 -14.89 -15.51
C ARG A 1 2.43 -13.85 -14.66
N HIS A 2 1.94 -12.61 -14.65
CA HIS A 2 2.44 -11.60 -13.72
C HIS A 2 1.92 -11.95 -12.33
N GLY A 3 2.81 -12.21 -11.38
CA GLY A 3 2.44 -12.60 -10.02
C GLY A 3 2.01 -11.38 -9.22
N SER A 4 0.82 -11.46 -8.62
CA SER A 4 0.35 -10.54 -7.60
C SER A 4 0.55 -11.19 -6.23
N ILE A 5 0.89 -10.38 -5.22
CA ILE A 5 1.05 -10.86 -3.84
C ILE A 5 0.27 -9.93 -2.90
N ASP A 6 -0.49 -10.53 -1.99
CA ASP A 6 -1.23 -9.85 -0.94
C ASP A 6 -0.33 -9.55 0.27
N TYR A 7 -0.34 -8.29 0.73
CA TYR A 7 0.43 -7.85 1.88
C TYR A 7 -0.43 -7.09 2.90
N TRP A 8 -0.06 -7.28 4.17
CA TRP A 8 -0.49 -6.43 5.28
C TRP A 8 0.54 -5.33 5.48
N ARG A 9 0.12 -4.08 5.69
CA ARG A 9 1.03 -2.95 5.88
C ARG A 9 0.83 -2.29 7.22
N VAL A 10 1.95 -1.98 7.88
CA VAL A 10 2.00 -1.29 9.17
C VAL A 10 3.04 -0.19 9.07
N SER A 11 2.66 1.04 9.42
CA SER A 11 3.61 2.14 9.51
C SER A 11 4.60 1.88 10.64
N LEU A 12 5.89 2.01 10.36
CA LEU A 12 6.91 1.82 11.41
C LEU A 12 6.86 2.90 12.50
N ALA A 13 6.34 4.09 12.18
CA ALA A 13 6.32 5.24 13.07
C ALA A 13 5.31 5.10 14.22
N ASN A 14 4.11 4.58 13.93
CA ASN A 14 3.02 4.48 14.91
C ASN A 14 2.54 3.03 15.11
N LYS A 15 3.09 2.06 14.39
CA LYS A 15 2.69 0.63 14.42
C LYS A 15 1.21 0.41 14.11
N LEU A 16 0.62 1.34 13.36
CA LEU A 16 -0.77 1.28 12.93
C LEU A 16 -0.86 0.94 11.44
N PRO A 17 -1.93 0.26 11.02
CA PRO A 17 -2.13 -0.03 9.61
C PRO A 17 -2.38 1.21 8.77
N GLY A 18 -2.03 1.11 7.49
CA GLY A 18 -2.33 2.14 6.49
C GLY A 18 -3.38 1.64 5.51
N GLY A 19 -4.35 2.47 5.16
CA GLY A 19 -5.41 2.08 4.25
C GLY A 19 -6.44 3.16 3.96
N ARG A 20 -7.59 2.74 3.43
CA ARG A 20 -8.77 3.60 3.23
C ARG A 20 -9.68 3.51 4.45
N ALA A 21 -10.39 4.59 4.74
CA ALA A 21 -11.34 4.61 5.84
C ALA A 21 -12.53 3.69 5.56
N LEU A 22 -13.13 3.10 6.60
CA LEU A 22 -14.33 2.26 6.48
C LEU A 22 -15.52 3.01 5.85
N ARG A 23 -15.59 4.33 6.08
CA ARG A 23 -16.64 5.20 5.55
C ARG A 23 -16.01 6.26 4.67
N GLU A 24 -16.31 6.16 3.38
CA GLU A 24 -15.92 7.14 2.38
C GLU A 24 -17.16 7.62 1.62
N ASP A 25 -17.09 8.83 1.11
CA ASP A 25 -18.11 9.35 0.23
C ASP A 25 -18.11 8.59 -1.11
N ARG A 26 -19.25 8.57 -1.80
CA ARG A 26 -19.42 7.81 -3.05
C ARG A 26 -18.83 8.52 -4.28
N SER A 27 -18.11 9.64 -4.14
CA SER A 27 -17.48 10.29 -5.28
C SER A 27 -16.36 9.43 -5.86
N LEU A 28 -16.10 9.64 -7.15
CA LEU A 28 -14.96 9.10 -7.89
C LEU A 28 -13.68 9.94 -7.66
N ASN A 29 -13.67 10.82 -6.66
CA ASN A 29 -12.46 11.56 -6.34
C ASN A 29 -11.43 10.61 -5.73
N PRO A 30 -10.13 10.80 -6.02
CA PRO A 30 -9.07 10.05 -5.39
C PRO A 30 -9.20 10.04 -3.88
N LYS A 31 -9.12 8.85 -3.30
CA LYS A 31 -9.31 8.65 -1.87
C LYS A 31 -7.99 8.71 -1.11
N LYS A 32 -8.04 9.22 0.11
CA LYS A 32 -6.85 9.40 0.94
C LYS A 32 -6.47 8.07 1.59
N ILE A 33 -5.18 7.79 1.60
CA ILE A 33 -4.60 6.75 2.46
C ILE A 33 -4.31 7.36 3.82
N ILE A 34 -4.93 6.81 4.85
CA ILE A 34 -4.80 7.27 6.23
C ILE A 34 -4.19 6.17 7.09
N THR A 35 -3.68 6.57 8.25
CA THR A 35 -3.41 5.62 9.33
C THR A 35 -4.75 5.19 9.92
N LEU A 36 -4.97 3.88 10.04
CA LEU A 36 -6.18 3.28 10.60
C LEU A 36 -5.96 2.89 12.07
N PRO A 37 -7.01 2.87 12.90
CA PRO A 37 -6.95 2.30 14.25
C PRO A 37 -6.49 0.85 14.24
N ARG A 38 -5.91 0.39 15.36
CA ARG A 38 -5.38 -0.98 15.50
C ARG A 38 -6.46 -2.05 15.35
N ASP A 39 -7.69 -1.73 15.76
CA ASP A 39 -8.82 -2.65 15.81
C ASP A 39 -9.53 -2.79 14.45
N GLU A 40 -9.20 -1.95 13.46
CA GLU A 40 -9.68 -2.15 12.10
C GLU A 40 -8.84 -3.21 11.39
N GLU A 41 -9.51 -4.14 10.70
CA GLU A 41 -8.83 -5.13 9.87
C GLU A 41 -7.92 -4.39 8.89
N SER A 42 -6.61 -4.62 9.03
CA SER A 42 -5.59 -4.01 8.19
C SER A 42 -5.89 -4.35 6.73
N PRO A 43 -6.27 -3.37 5.89
CA PRO A 43 -6.71 -3.70 4.55
C PRO A 43 -5.53 -4.29 3.79
N ARG A 44 -5.77 -5.47 3.21
CA ARG A 44 -4.81 -6.10 2.32
C ARG A 44 -4.57 -5.19 1.13
N CYS A 45 -3.32 -5.13 0.70
CA CYS A 45 -3.00 -4.52 -0.57
C CYS A 45 -2.36 -5.53 -1.50
N VAL A 46 -2.62 -5.33 -2.78
CA VAL A 46 -1.99 -6.09 -3.85
C VAL A 46 -0.83 -5.26 -4.35
N ILE A 47 0.35 -5.88 -4.39
CA ILE A 47 1.53 -5.35 -5.07
C ILE A 47 1.73 -6.16 -6.33
N GLU A 48 1.71 -5.47 -7.47
CA GLU A 48 1.90 -6.07 -8.79
C GLU A 48 3.14 -5.49 -9.44
N LYS A 49 3.93 -6.33 -10.10
CA LYS A 49 5.04 -5.83 -10.94
C LYS A 49 4.46 -5.09 -12.13
N ASP A 50 4.91 -3.87 -12.35
CA ASP A 50 4.61 -3.14 -13.56
C ASP A 50 5.48 -3.66 -14.72
N TRP A 51 5.11 -3.31 -15.95
CA TRP A 51 5.85 -3.71 -17.15
C TRP A 51 7.21 -2.98 -17.26
N GLN A 52 7.38 -1.87 -16.54
CA GLN A 52 8.68 -1.20 -16.39
C GLN A 52 9.52 -1.90 -15.32
N GLU A 53 10.78 -2.24 -15.65
CA GLU A 53 11.68 -2.91 -14.71
C GLU A 53 11.87 -2.11 -13.41
N GLY A 54 11.69 -2.78 -12.28
CA GLY A 54 11.87 -2.19 -10.95
C GLY A 54 10.69 -1.36 -10.44
N ALA A 55 9.60 -1.28 -11.21
CA ALA A 55 8.42 -0.50 -10.87
C ALA A 55 7.25 -1.40 -10.45
N TYR A 56 6.48 -0.97 -9.45
CA TYR A 56 5.39 -1.74 -8.85
C TYR A 56 4.10 -0.91 -8.78
N LYS A 57 2.96 -1.55 -9.05
CA LYS A 57 1.64 -0.98 -8.82
C LYS A 57 1.11 -1.44 -7.47
N ILE A 58 0.50 -0.50 -6.76
CA ILE A 58 -0.05 -0.73 -5.43
C ILE A 58 -1.56 -0.46 -5.48
N SER A 59 -2.37 -1.45 -5.12
CA SER A 59 -3.85 -1.40 -5.28
C SER A 59 -4.59 -0.43 -4.35
N LEU A 60 -3.90 0.23 -3.42
CA LEU A 60 -4.54 1.20 -2.51
C LEU A 60 -4.81 2.55 -3.17
N THR A 61 -4.00 2.92 -4.17
CA THR A 61 -4.03 4.23 -4.81
C THR A 61 -4.27 4.16 -6.32
N PRO A 62 -5.22 3.33 -6.82
CA PRO A 62 -5.40 3.14 -8.26
C PRO A 62 -5.80 4.43 -8.98
N GLU A 63 -6.43 5.34 -8.25
CA GLU A 63 -6.95 6.63 -8.74
C GLU A 63 -5.86 7.71 -8.92
N LEU A 64 -4.63 7.48 -8.44
CA LEU A 64 -3.58 8.50 -8.52
C LEU A 64 -2.89 8.50 -9.91
N PRO A 65 -2.70 9.67 -10.53
CA PRO A 65 -1.82 9.78 -11.69
C PRO A 65 -0.40 9.36 -11.26
N ASN A 66 0.23 8.47 -12.02
CA ASN A 66 1.51 7.82 -11.68
C ASN A 66 1.45 6.87 -10.47
N ASN A 67 0.52 5.90 -10.48
CA ASN A 67 0.42 4.85 -9.45
C ASN A 67 1.52 3.76 -9.55
N THR A 68 2.74 4.14 -9.92
CA THR A 68 3.88 3.22 -10.03
C THR A 68 4.95 3.65 -9.04
N TRP A 69 5.44 2.70 -8.26
CA TRP A 69 6.32 2.92 -7.12
C TRP A 69 7.58 2.07 -7.25
N LYS A 70 8.72 2.64 -6.84
CA LYS A 70 9.91 1.85 -6.54
C LYS A 70 9.78 1.35 -5.10
N ILE A 71 10.01 0.06 -4.87
CA ILE A 71 9.97 -0.55 -3.53
C ILE A 71 11.35 -1.13 -3.23
N GLU A 72 12.01 -0.60 -2.21
CA GLU A 72 13.38 -0.99 -1.83
C GLU A 72 13.42 -1.56 -0.42
N SER A 73 14.06 -2.72 -0.24
CA SER A 73 14.22 -3.32 1.09
C SER A 73 15.21 -2.55 1.93
N GLN A 74 14.88 -2.35 3.21
CA GLN A 74 15.73 -1.70 4.21
C GLN A 74 16.08 -2.71 5.32
N PRO A 75 16.97 -3.69 5.06
CA PRO A 75 17.26 -4.79 6.00
C PRO A 75 17.83 -4.30 7.33
N GLN A 76 18.47 -3.14 7.36
CA GLN A 76 18.96 -2.49 8.57
C GLN A 76 17.84 -2.08 9.55
N HIS A 77 16.59 -2.02 9.08
CA HIS A 77 15.40 -1.72 9.88
C HIS A 77 14.50 -2.95 10.12
N GLY A 78 14.85 -4.10 9.53
CA GLY A 78 14.13 -5.37 9.67
C GLY A 78 13.97 -6.12 8.34
N LYS A 79 13.74 -7.45 8.42
CA LYS A 79 13.63 -8.33 7.24
C LYS A 79 12.44 -8.01 6.31
N SER A 80 11.44 -7.28 6.79
CA SER A 80 10.22 -6.93 6.05
C SER A 80 9.96 -5.43 6.10
N THR A 81 11.03 -4.64 6.03
CA THR A 81 10.96 -3.18 5.98
C THR A 81 11.33 -2.68 4.60
N TYR A 82 10.53 -1.74 4.08
CA TYR A 82 10.67 -1.22 2.72
C TYR A 82 10.44 0.30 2.70
N THR A 83 11.01 0.95 1.69
CA THR A 83 10.77 2.37 1.31
C THR A 83 10.34 2.48 -0.12
#